data_AF-A0ABD2KRZ0-F1
#
_entry.id   AF-A0ABD2KRZ0-F1
#
_cell.length_a   1.000
_cell.length_b   1.000
_cell.length_c   1.000
_cell.angle_alpha   90.00
_cell.angle_beta   90.00
_cell.angle_gamma   90.00
#
_symmetry.space_group_name_H-M   'P 1'
#
loop_
_entity.id
_entity.type
_entity.pdbx_description
1 polymer ?
#
loop_
_entity_poly.entity_id
_entity_poly.type
_entity_poly.pdbx_seq_one_letter_code
_entity_poly.pdbx_strand_id
1 'polypeptide(L)'
;MSNGQQMDGQRRELGTIRPWGENDEQVQERQTNFNQYKSPNCLQLSALFKQKQVVDVLRKNYAVVCGTKGKEVPTDFCMTSHIERVLDEAQFAKRRARTMSIEDFLALMLTFNKADIHFC
;
A
#
# COMPACT_ATOMS: atom_id res chain seq x y z
N MET A 1 -29.44 -17.40 57.83
CA MET A 1 -28.91 -18.11 56.64
C MET A 1 -29.26 -17.26 55.43
N SER A 2 -28.33 -16.42 54.97
CA SER A 2 -28.52 -15.58 53.78
C SER A 2 -27.38 -15.89 52.84
N ASN A 3 -27.66 -16.64 51.78
CA ASN A 3 -26.68 -16.99 50.76
C ASN A 3 -26.44 -15.77 49.87
N GLY A 4 -25.32 -15.09 50.10
CA GLY A 4 -24.74 -14.18 49.11
C GLY A 4 -24.19 -15.01 47.96
N GLN A 5 -24.89 -15.05 46.83
CA GLN A 5 -24.34 -15.60 45.60
C GLN A 5 -23.28 -14.64 45.06
N GLN A 6 -22.06 -15.15 45.09
CA GLN A 6 -20.83 -14.57 44.59
C GLN A 6 -20.91 -14.43 43.07
N MET A 7 -20.75 -13.20 42.58
CA MET A 7 -20.63 -12.90 41.16
C MET A 7 -19.21 -13.29 40.71
N ASP A 8 -19.07 -14.43 40.02
CA ASP A 8 -17.82 -14.79 39.34
C ASP A 8 -17.66 -13.92 38.09
N GLY A 9 -17.00 -12.78 38.29
CA GLY A 9 -16.53 -11.92 37.21
C GLY A 9 -15.35 -12.58 36.50
N GLN A 10 -15.61 -13.37 35.47
CA GLN A 10 -14.59 -13.76 34.50
C GLN A 10 -14.06 -12.50 33.81
N ARG A 11 -12.89 -12.05 34.27
CA ARG A 11 -12.05 -11.03 33.65
C ARG A 11 -11.65 -11.54 32.25
N ARG A 12 -12.45 -11.22 31.24
CA ARG A 12 -12.07 -11.41 29.84
C ARG A 12 -11.02 -10.35 29.50
N GLU A 13 -9.92 -10.81 28.93
CA GLU A 13 -8.84 -9.99 28.40
C GLU A 13 -9.40 -8.92 27.44
N LEU A 14 -8.75 -7.75 27.41
CA LEU A 14 -9.17 -6.56 26.67
C LEU A 14 -9.19 -6.80 25.14
N GLY A 15 -10.22 -7.52 24.68
CA GLY A 15 -10.72 -7.52 23.32
C GLY A 15 -11.76 -6.42 23.16
N THR A 16 -11.78 -5.80 21.98
CA THR A 16 -12.65 -4.70 21.54
C THR A 16 -14.03 -4.69 22.21
N ILE A 17 -14.40 -3.55 22.82
CA ILE A 17 -15.68 -3.35 23.52
C ILE A 17 -16.83 -3.66 22.55
N ARG A 18 -17.59 -4.73 22.83
CA ARG A 18 -18.84 -5.03 22.12
C ARG A 18 -19.97 -4.17 22.69
N PRO A 19 -20.74 -3.44 21.86
CA PRO A 19 -21.95 -2.77 22.28
C PRO A 19 -22.94 -3.75 22.95
N TRP A 20 -23.60 -3.31 24.03
CA TRP A 20 -24.56 -4.13 24.77
C TRP A 20 -25.74 -4.57 23.87
N GLY A 21 -26.06 -5.87 23.90
CA GLY A 21 -27.17 -6.45 23.14
C GLY A 21 -26.84 -6.93 21.72
N GLU A 22 -25.57 -6.90 21.30
CA GLU A 22 -25.16 -7.36 19.97
C GLU A 22 -24.80 -8.85 19.97
N ASN A 23 -25.48 -9.64 19.11
CA ASN A 23 -25.23 -11.07 18.94
C ASN A 23 -24.04 -11.34 18.02
N ASP A 24 -23.49 -12.57 18.05
CA ASP A 24 -22.31 -12.93 17.24
C ASP A 24 -22.51 -12.77 15.73
N GLU A 25 -23.72 -13.01 15.21
CA GLU A 25 -24.08 -12.74 13.81
C GLU A 25 -23.98 -11.25 13.47
N GLN A 26 -24.44 -10.37 14.35
CA GLN A 26 -24.40 -8.91 14.15
C GLN A 26 -22.97 -8.38 14.19
N VAL A 27 -22.13 -8.93 15.08
CA VAL A 27 -20.69 -8.61 15.13
C VAL A 27 -19.99 -9.08 13.85
N GLN A 28 -20.30 -10.29 13.39
CA GLN A 28 -19.75 -10.83 12.15
C GLN A 28 -20.20 -10.00 10.94
N GLU A 29 -21.47 -9.62 10.86
CA GLU A 29 -22.05 -8.80 9.80
C GLU A 29 -21.44 -7.39 9.77
N ARG A 30 -21.20 -6.79 10.93
CA ARG A 30 -20.50 -5.51 11.06
C ARG A 30 -19.05 -5.62 10.60
N GLN A 31 -18.36 -6.70 10.96
CA GLN A 31 -17.00 -6.98 10.48
C GLN A 31 -16.96 -7.21 8.96
N THR A 32 -17.92 -7.96 8.41
CA THR A 32 -17.99 -8.21 6.95
C THR A 32 -18.32 -6.94 6.20
N ASN A 33 -19.27 -6.13 6.68
CA ASN A 33 -19.62 -4.84 6.08
C ASN A 33 -18.43 -3.86 6.14
N PHE A 34 -17.71 -3.79 7.26
CA PHE A 34 -16.50 -2.97 7.34
C PHE A 34 -15.41 -3.44 6.37
N ASN A 35 -15.23 -4.75 6.20
CA ASN A 35 -14.27 -5.31 5.25
C ASN A 35 -14.71 -5.15 3.79
N GLN A 36 -16.01 -5.07 3.52
CA GLN A 36 -16.57 -4.84 2.18
C GLN A 36 -16.26 -3.43 1.64
N TYR A 37 -16.21 -2.42 2.50
CA TYR A 37 -15.83 -1.05 2.13
C TYR A 37 -14.33 -0.77 2.25
N LYS A 38 -13.55 -1.71 2.79
CA LYS A 38 -12.10 -1.61 2.82
C LYS A 38 -11.60 -1.75 1.39
N SER A 39 -11.16 -0.64 0.79
CA SER A 39 -10.59 -0.63 -0.56
C SER A 39 -9.59 -1.79 -0.70
N PRO A 40 -9.83 -2.74 -1.61
CA PRO A 40 -9.33 -4.11 -1.45
C PRO A 40 -7.81 -4.25 -1.60
N ASN A 41 -7.08 -3.21 -1.99
CA ASN A 41 -5.63 -3.29 -2.18
C ASN A 41 -4.92 -1.95 -2.00
N CYS A 42 -4.86 -1.43 -0.77
CA CYS A 42 -3.84 -0.40 -0.45
C CYS A 42 -2.48 -1.07 -0.23
N LEU A 43 -1.88 -1.50 -1.33
CA LEU A 43 -0.55 -2.10 -1.40
C LEU A 43 0.54 -1.05 -1.14
N GLN A 44 1.73 -1.51 -0.78
CA GLN A 44 2.93 -0.67 -0.75
C GLN A 44 3.30 -0.26 -2.18
N LEU A 45 3.95 0.89 -2.34
CA LEU A 45 4.36 1.38 -3.67
C LEU A 45 5.21 0.34 -4.41
N SER A 46 6.16 -0.32 -3.74
CA SER A 46 6.97 -1.39 -4.34
C SER A 46 6.13 -2.51 -4.97
N ALA A 47 5.02 -2.91 -4.34
CA ALA A 47 4.13 -3.93 -4.89
C ALA A 47 3.27 -3.42 -6.06
N LEU A 48 2.89 -2.14 -6.06
CA LEU A 48 2.15 -1.52 -7.17
C LEU A 48 3.04 -1.43 -8.43
N PHE A 49 4.28 -0.99 -8.27
CA PHE A 49 5.22 -0.84 -9.39
C PHE A 49 5.76 -2.17 -9.94
N LYS A 50 5.57 -3.29 -9.24
CA LYS A 50 5.86 -4.64 -9.74
C LYS A 50 4.81 -5.18 -10.71
N GLN A 51 3.66 -4.54 -10.81
CA GLN A 51 2.61 -4.99 -11.72
C GLN A 51 3.11 -4.92 -13.16
N LYS A 52 2.99 -6.03 -13.89
CA LYS A 52 3.50 -6.18 -15.26
C LYS A 52 3.09 -5.02 -16.17
N GLN A 53 1.82 -4.63 -16.11
CA GLN A 53 1.28 -3.53 -16.93
C GLN A 53 1.97 -2.20 -16.64
N VAL A 54 2.26 -1.90 -15.37
CA VAL A 54 2.96 -0.68 -14.94
C VAL A 54 4.41 -0.72 -15.43
N VAL A 55 5.12 -1.83 -15.23
CA VAL A 55 6.50 -2.01 -15.70
C VAL A 55 6.58 -1.85 -17.22
N ASP A 56 5.65 -2.44 -17.96
CA ASP A 56 5.65 -2.41 -19.43
C ASP A 56 5.40 -1.00 -19.98
N VAL A 57 4.52 -0.21 -19.36
CA VAL A 57 4.32 1.21 -19.71
C VAL A 57 5.59 2.01 -19.42
N LEU A 58 6.12 1.90 -18.20
CA LEU A 58 7.31 2.67 -17.82
C LEU A 58 8.53 2.29 -18.65
N ARG A 59 8.71 1.02 -19.02
CA ARG A 59 9.80 0.58 -19.90
C ARG A 59 9.74 1.25 -21.27
N LYS A 60 8.54 1.32 -21.88
CA LYS A 60 8.34 2.00 -23.18
C LYS A 60 8.68 3.48 -23.07
N ASN A 61 8.21 4.14 -22.02
CA ASN A 61 8.46 5.56 -21.79
C ASN A 61 9.94 5.84 -21.54
N TYR A 62 10.61 5.00 -20.77
CA TYR A 62 12.04 5.09 -20.52
C TYR A 62 12.84 5.00 -21.83
N ALA A 63 12.49 4.06 -22.73
CA ALA A 63 13.13 3.95 -24.03
C ALA A 63 12.96 5.21 -24.90
N VAL A 64 11.76 5.82 -24.89
CA VAL A 64 11.51 7.10 -25.57
C VAL A 64 12.39 8.21 -25.00
N VAL A 65 12.47 8.32 -23.68
CA VAL A 65 13.28 9.35 -22.99
C VAL A 65 14.78 9.15 -23.22
N CYS A 66 15.26 7.91 -23.24
CA CYS A 66 16.64 7.62 -23.61
C CYS A 66 16.92 8.02 -25.07
N GLY A 67 16.00 7.68 -25.98
CA GLY A 67 16.10 8.06 -27.39
C GLY A 67 16.16 9.57 -27.62
N THR A 68 15.36 10.36 -26.91
CA THR A 68 15.41 11.85 -27.01
C THR A 68 16.70 12.44 -26.47
N LYS A 69 17.36 11.76 -25.53
CA LYS A 69 18.66 12.16 -24.98
C LYS A 69 19.85 11.60 -25.77
N GLY A 70 19.62 10.86 -26.85
CA GLY A 70 20.66 10.18 -27.61
C GLY A 70 21.40 9.10 -26.81
N LYS A 71 20.74 8.52 -25.80
CA LYS A 71 21.26 7.39 -25.01
C LYS A 71 20.58 6.11 -25.46
N GLU A 72 21.34 5.03 -25.55
CA GLU A 72 20.77 3.70 -25.77
C GLU A 72 20.45 3.03 -24.43
N VAL A 73 19.36 2.24 -24.39
CA VAL A 73 19.03 1.42 -23.23
C VAL A 73 19.86 0.13 -23.32
N PRO A 74 20.66 -0.21 -22.29
CA PRO A 74 21.43 -1.46 -22.27
C PRO A 74 20.54 -2.69 -22.46
N THR A 75 21.05 -3.72 -23.14
CA THR A 75 20.32 -4.97 -23.42
C THR A 75 20.01 -5.78 -22.16
N ASP A 76 20.81 -5.62 -21.10
CA ASP A 76 20.64 -6.24 -19.79
C ASP A 76 19.79 -5.39 -18.81
N PHE A 77 19.24 -4.26 -19.28
CA PHE A 77 18.51 -3.33 -18.43
C PHE A 77 17.19 -3.93 -17.90
N CYS A 78 17.08 -4.05 -16.57
CA CYS A 78 15.88 -4.50 -15.89
C CYS A 78 15.11 -3.32 -15.28
N MET A 79 14.01 -2.92 -15.95
CA MET A 79 13.17 -1.80 -15.49
C MET A 79 12.61 -2.01 -14.08
N THR A 80 12.21 -3.24 -13.72
CA THR A 80 11.70 -3.54 -12.38
C THR A 80 12.74 -3.26 -11.30
N SER A 81 13.98 -3.73 -11.50
CA SER A 81 15.08 -3.50 -10.55
C SER A 81 15.44 -2.02 -10.46
N HIS A 82 15.37 -1.31 -11.59
CA HIS A 82 15.61 0.13 -11.63
C HIS A 82 14.57 0.91 -10.81
N ILE A 83 13.28 0.60 -10.96
CA ILE A 83 12.20 1.22 -10.18
C ILE A 83 12.33 0.88 -8.69
N GLU A 84 12.62 -0.37 -8.33
CA GLU A 84 12.83 -0.77 -6.93
C GLU A 84 13.95 0.03 -6.28
N ARG A 85 15.11 0.13 -6.95
CA ARG A 85 16.25 0.92 -6.47
C ARG A 85 15.87 2.37 -6.23
N VAL A 86 15.17 3.02 -7.19
CA VAL A 86 14.73 4.41 -7.06
C VAL A 86 13.76 4.60 -5.89
N LEU A 87 12.83 3.67 -5.69
CA LEU A 87 11.89 3.71 -4.57
C LEU A 87 12.56 3.46 -3.21
N ASP A 88 13.57 2.60 -3.15
CA ASP A 88 14.32 2.32 -1.93
C ASP A 88 15.22 3.50 -1.54
N GLU A 89 15.96 4.06 -2.51
CA GLU A 89 16.80 5.25 -2.31
C GLU A 89 15.99 6.46 -1.83
N ALA A 90 14.78 6.64 -2.36
CA ALA A 90 13.88 7.72 -1.97
C ALA A 90 12.97 7.39 -0.78
N GLN A 91 13.13 6.22 -0.15
CA GLN A 91 12.37 5.79 1.03
C GLN A 91 10.83 5.71 0.81
N PHE A 92 10.41 5.47 -0.43
CA PHE A 92 9.00 5.32 -0.82
C PHE A 92 8.56 3.86 -0.94
N ALA A 93 9.48 2.90 -1.06
CA ALA A 93 9.17 1.49 -1.35
C ALA A 93 8.13 0.85 -0.41
N LYS A 94 8.18 1.17 0.89
CA LYS A 94 7.26 0.65 1.92
C LYS A 94 6.07 1.57 2.22
N ARG A 95 6.03 2.78 1.65
CA ARG A 95 4.93 3.72 1.83
C ARG A 95 3.69 3.24 1.07
N ARG A 96 2.53 3.71 1.51
CA ARG A 96 1.23 3.42 0.90
C ARG A 96 0.62 4.72 0.42
N ALA A 97 0.07 4.72 -0.80
CA ALA A 97 -0.50 5.93 -1.41
C ALA A 97 -1.53 6.63 -0.52
N ARG A 98 -2.36 5.88 0.23
CA ARG A 98 -3.38 6.45 1.13
C ARG A 98 -2.82 7.31 2.26
N THR A 99 -1.55 7.14 2.62
CA THR A 99 -0.91 7.86 3.73
C THR A 99 0.05 8.93 3.24
N MET A 100 0.15 9.15 1.92
CA MET A 100 1.03 10.15 1.33
C MET A 100 0.29 11.47 1.15
N SER A 101 0.97 12.57 1.46
CA SER A 101 0.48 13.91 1.15
C SER A 101 0.75 14.29 -0.31
N ILE A 102 0.26 15.44 -0.75
CA ILE A 102 0.54 15.98 -2.09
C ILE A 102 2.05 16.21 -2.27
N GLU A 103 2.72 16.72 -1.25
CA GLU A 103 4.17 16.96 -1.23
C GLU A 103 4.95 15.66 -1.40
N ASP A 104 4.50 14.57 -0.77
CA ASP A 104 5.09 13.24 -0.95
C ASP A 104 4.98 12.76 -2.41
N PHE A 105 3.84 12.99 -3.07
CA PHE A 105 3.67 12.65 -4.49
C PHE A 105 4.56 13.50 -5.40
N LEU A 106 4.71 14.80 -5.12
CA LEU A 106 5.61 15.69 -5.87
C LEU A 106 7.08 15.27 -5.70
N ALA A 107 7.50 14.91 -4.49
CA ALA A 107 8.84 14.41 -4.22
C ALA A 107 9.10 13.07 -4.93
N LEU A 108 8.12 12.16 -4.94
CA LEU A 108 8.21 10.90 -5.67
C LEU A 108 8.33 11.14 -7.18
N MET A 109 7.49 12.01 -7.73
CA MET A 109 7.53 12.37 -9.15
C MET A 109 8.87 13.01 -9.54
N LEU A 110 9.40 13.92 -8.72
CA LEU A 110 10.72 14.52 -8.94
C LEU A 110 11.82 13.45 -8.93
N THR A 111 11.75 12.49 -8.01
CA THR A 111 12.71 11.39 -7.92
C THR A 111 12.67 10.53 -9.18
N PHE A 112 11.47 10.14 -9.65
CA PHE A 112 11.32 9.38 -10.89
C PHE A 112 11.85 10.14 -12.10
N ASN A 113 11.53 11.43 -12.24
CA ASN A 113 12.01 12.26 -13.34
C ASN A 113 13.54 12.42 -13.33
N LYS A 114 14.18 12.51 -12.16
CA LYS A 114 15.65 12.52 -12.04
C LYS A 114 16.30 11.21 -12.48
N ALA A 115 15.56 10.11 -12.42
CA ALA A 115 15.97 8.79 -12.89
C ALA A 115 15.51 8.50 -14.33
N ASP A 116 15.01 9.49 -15.07
CA ASP A 116 14.50 9.36 -16.44
C ASP A 116 13.28 8.42 -16.57
N ILE A 117 12.57 8.18 -15.47
CA ILE A 117 11.32 7.42 -15.44
C ILE A 117 10.14 8.40 -15.54
N HIS A 118 9.41 8.35 -16.65
CA HIS A 118 8.28 9.26 -16.92
C HIS A 118 6.97 8.50 -17.10
N PHE A 119 5.86 9.10 -16.65
CA PHE A 119 4.49 8.56 -16.74
C PHE A 119 3.71 9.05 -17.99
N CYS A 120 4.42 9.45 -19.04
CA CYS A 120 3.87 10.06 -20.26
C CYS A 120 3.21 9.08 -21.24
#